data_AF-A0A1Q3NMC4-F1
#
_entry.id   AF-A0A1Q3NMC4-F1
#
_cell.length_a   1.000
_cell.length_b   1.000
_cell.length_c   1.000
_cell.angle_alpha   90.00
_cell.angle_beta   90.00
_cell.angle_gamma   90.00
#
_symmetry.space_group_name_H-M   'P 1'
#
loop_
_entity.id
_entity.type
_entity.pdbx_description
1 polymer ?
#
loop_
_entity_poly.entity_id
_entity_poly.type
_entity_poly.pdbx_seq_one_letter_code
_entity_poly.pdbx_strand_id
1 'polypeptide(L)'
;MSKLVNLYASRYRGLVHEAQTHPLVFRRNAQIAFENYSRRDRTESARLSTDSADTLSFYQAWEHTLLPQLETIESAVNSKPLHKEIAQRLLLNDAEATERIAQLVRQRTADLTEQLITELYKPNERKARKYARRFITRRLEQNLANIEHYVEYGLYKLVAREERMTIYDRHALFMKRLVQAVRAFNQERTLIRRTKRQLRHNNRLMSTIEQQNDGLIASLFALRIDLVAIRSAYQSYEKALKKLSETARKSPSKQLSLYEKETADLRASHLESVAGIHGLQDIQRAAAEIDAVLLRIFDLDNRRYNELMSLLKQYRDLQREQKQLTQRLKKER
;
A
#
# COMPACT_ATOMS: atom_id res chain seq x y z
N MET A 1 21.68 -1.56 -12.28
CA MET A 1 20.51 -0.91 -11.64
C MET A 1 20.47 0.55 -12.04
N SER A 2 19.28 1.13 -12.27
CA SER A 2 19.14 2.54 -12.67
C SER A 2 19.59 3.48 -11.54
N LYS A 3 20.32 4.56 -11.84
CA LYS A 3 20.71 5.60 -10.85
C LYS A 3 19.49 6.12 -10.06
N LEU A 4 18.34 6.19 -10.73
CA LEU A 4 17.06 6.61 -10.16
C LEU A 4 16.58 5.66 -9.04
N VAL A 5 16.78 4.35 -9.19
CA VAL A 5 16.42 3.35 -8.17
C VAL A 5 17.31 3.47 -6.94
N ASN A 6 18.61 3.75 -7.14
CA ASN A 6 19.54 3.90 -6.01
C ASN A 6 19.22 5.15 -5.19
N LEU A 7 18.89 6.27 -5.86
CA LEU A 7 18.57 7.54 -5.20
C LEU A 7 17.19 7.52 -4.51
N TYR A 8 16.21 6.81 -5.09
CA TYR A 8 14.85 6.75 -4.58
C TYR A 8 14.45 5.32 -4.15
N ALA A 9 15.36 4.61 -3.49
CA ALA A 9 15.19 3.19 -3.16
C ALA A 9 13.97 2.90 -2.28
N SER A 10 13.66 3.77 -1.30
CA SER A 10 12.49 3.61 -0.42
C SER A 10 11.18 3.75 -1.19
N ARG A 11 11.05 4.82 -1.99
CA ARG A 11 9.89 5.07 -2.86
C ARG A 11 9.71 3.94 -3.86
N TYR A 12 10.81 3.49 -4.50
CA TYR A 12 10.78 2.38 -5.43
C TYR A 12 10.27 1.07 -4.79
N ARG A 13 10.79 0.70 -3.61
CA ARG A 13 10.31 -0.50 -2.88
C ARG A 13 8.83 -0.39 -2.49
N GLY A 14 8.39 0.81 -2.07
CA GLY A 14 6.98 1.08 -1.79
C GLY A 14 6.10 0.85 -3.02
N LEU A 15 6.52 1.36 -4.17
CA LEU A 15 5.81 1.17 -5.44
C LEU A 15 5.79 -0.28 -5.93
N VAL A 16 6.88 -1.03 -5.74
CA VAL A 16 6.90 -2.49 -6.03
C VAL A 16 5.91 -3.21 -5.13
N HIS A 17 5.88 -2.90 -3.83
CA HIS A 17 4.93 -3.51 -2.91
C HIS A 17 3.47 -3.15 -3.26
N GLU A 18 3.20 -1.90 -3.63
CA GLU A 18 1.87 -1.46 -4.08
C GLU A 18 1.46 -2.16 -5.37
N ALA A 19 2.38 -2.32 -6.32
CA ALA A 19 2.15 -3.04 -7.56
C ALA A 19 1.76 -4.52 -7.29
N GLN A 20 2.43 -5.18 -6.34
CA GLN A 20 2.17 -6.58 -6.01
C GLN A 20 0.89 -6.78 -5.18
N THR A 21 0.59 -5.88 -4.25
CA THR A 21 -0.55 -6.00 -3.33
C THR A 21 -1.84 -5.39 -3.90
N HIS A 22 -1.73 -4.26 -4.59
CA HIS A 22 -2.81 -3.42 -5.08
C HIS A 22 -2.56 -2.94 -6.52
N PRO A 23 -2.52 -3.86 -7.50
CA PRO A 23 -2.11 -3.56 -8.88
C PRO A 23 -2.98 -2.54 -9.61
N LEU A 24 -4.28 -2.44 -9.29
CA LEU A 24 -5.16 -1.44 -9.91
C LEU A 24 -4.96 -0.04 -9.35
N VAL A 25 -4.71 0.07 -8.04
CA VAL A 25 -4.38 1.35 -7.39
C VAL A 25 -3.06 1.88 -7.96
N PHE A 26 -2.04 1.01 -8.01
CA PHE A 26 -0.76 1.32 -8.65
C PHE A 26 -0.96 1.82 -10.10
N ARG A 27 -1.80 1.16 -10.90
CA ARG A 27 -2.08 1.60 -12.28
C ARG A 27 -2.71 2.98 -12.34
N ARG A 28 -3.69 3.27 -11.48
CA ARG A 28 -4.35 4.59 -11.43
C ARG A 28 -3.35 5.68 -11.06
N ASN A 29 -2.53 5.44 -10.05
CA ASN A 29 -1.49 6.38 -9.63
C ASN A 29 -0.44 6.59 -10.72
N ALA A 30 -0.03 5.50 -11.38
CA ALA A 30 0.89 5.56 -12.51
C ALA A 30 0.31 6.30 -13.72
N GLN A 31 -0.99 6.16 -14.00
CA GLN A 31 -1.68 6.94 -15.04
C GLN A 31 -1.64 8.43 -14.73
N ILE A 32 -1.93 8.83 -13.49
CA ILE A 32 -1.86 10.23 -13.04
C ILE A 32 -0.44 10.78 -13.23
N ALA A 33 0.58 10.04 -12.76
CA ALA A 33 1.98 10.43 -12.94
C ALA A 33 2.37 10.55 -14.43
N PHE A 34 1.83 9.68 -15.28
CA PHE A 34 2.07 9.76 -16.73
C PHE A 34 1.36 10.98 -17.33
N GLU A 35 0.16 11.32 -16.88
CA GLU A 35 -0.58 12.49 -17.35
C GLU A 35 0.07 13.81 -16.94
N ASN A 36 0.57 13.90 -15.71
CA ASN A 36 1.26 15.07 -15.18
C ASN A 36 2.56 15.38 -15.94
N TYR A 37 3.24 14.34 -16.45
CA TYR A 37 4.46 14.54 -17.22
C TYR A 37 4.20 14.66 -18.72
N SER A 38 4.16 15.89 -19.23
CA SER A 38 3.79 16.19 -20.61
C SER A 38 4.79 15.64 -21.64
N ARG A 39 4.34 15.46 -22.90
CA ARG A 39 5.24 15.07 -24.01
C ARG A 39 6.37 16.07 -24.23
N ARG A 40 6.10 17.35 -24.03
CA ARG A 40 7.10 18.42 -24.20
C ARG A 40 8.19 18.29 -23.14
N ASP A 41 7.80 18.14 -21.88
CA ASP A 41 8.74 18.03 -20.77
C ASP A 41 9.57 16.75 -20.88
N ARG A 42 8.95 15.62 -21.24
CA ARG A 42 9.64 14.37 -21.59
C ARG A 42 10.69 14.55 -22.66
N THR A 43 10.36 15.31 -23.70
CA THR A 43 11.29 15.57 -24.81
C THR A 43 12.43 16.45 -24.34
N GLU A 44 12.16 17.49 -23.56
CA GLU A 44 13.17 18.39 -23.03
C GLU A 44 14.13 17.67 -22.09
N SER A 45 13.62 16.87 -21.15
CA SER A 45 14.42 16.02 -20.27
C SER A 45 15.26 15.01 -21.04
N ALA A 46 14.70 14.37 -22.07
CA ALA A 46 15.45 13.45 -22.93
C ALA A 46 16.56 14.15 -23.74
N ARG A 47 16.42 15.46 -24.02
CA ARG A 47 17.44 16.26 -24.72
C ARG A 47 18.55 16.77 -23.81
N LEU A 48 18.37 16.66 -22.49
CA LEU A 48 19.41 16.90 -21.49
C LEU A 48 20.31 15.68 -21.32
N SER A 49 19.81 14.47 -21.59
CA SER A 49 20.63 13.26 -21.56
C SER A 49 21.63 13.24 -22.72
N THR A 50 22.90 13.05 -22.40
CA THR A 50 24.04 12.98 -23.32
C THR A 50 25.00 11.89 -22.86
N ASP A 51 26.06 11.63 -23.63
CA ASP A 51 27.09 10.68 -23.25
C ASP A 51 27.93 11.19 -22.05
N SER A 52 28.01 12.52 -21.84
CA SER A 52 28.73 13.12 -20.70
C SER A 52 27.89 13.15 -19.43
N ALA A 53 26.61 13.54 -19.53
CA ALA A 53 25.72 13.72 -18.39
C ALA A 53 24.34 13.13 -18.65
N ASP A 54 23.83 12.39 -17.67
CA ASP A 54 22.44 11.93 -17.65
C ASP A 54 21.52 13.04 -17.14
N THR A 55 20.24 13.02 -17.54
CA THR A 55 19.24 14.02 -17.14
C THR A 55 19.12 14.15 -15.62
N LEU A 56 19.16 13.01 -14.91
CA LEU A 56 19.10 13.02 -13.44
C LEU A 56 20.33 13.69 -12.84
N SER A 57 21.52 13.46 -13.40
CA SER A 57 22.75 14.10 -12.96
C SER A 57 22.72 15.61 -13.20
N PHE A 58 22.13 16.07 -14.30
CA PHE A 58 21.88 17.50 -14.53
C PHE A 58 20.94 18.10 -13.46
N TYR A 59 19.83 17.42 -13.14
CA TYR A 59 18.90 17.90 -12.11
C TYR A 59 19.54 17.98 -10.73
N GLN A 60 20.32 16.97 -10.34
CA GLN A 60 21.04 16.99 -9.07
C GLN A 60 22.09 18.10 -9.01
N ALA A 61 22.84 18.31 -10.08
CA ALA A 61 23.80 19.39 -10.15
C ALA A 61 23.08 20.75 -10.04
N TRP A 62 21.98 20.95 -10.76
CA TRP A 62 21.18 22.16 -10.65
C TRP A 62 20.63 22.39 -9.23
N GLU A 63 20.07 21.36 -8.59
CA GLU A 63 19.46 21.44 -7.26
C GLU A 63 20.51 21.64 -6.15
N HIS A 64 21.67 20.99 -6.24
CA HIS A 64 22.68 21.02 -5.17
C HIS A 64 23.76 22.08 -5.36
N THR A 65 24.05 22.53 -6.58
CA THR A 65 25.12 23.52 -6.83
C THR A 65 24.57 24.87 -7.23
N LEU A 66 23.67 24.93 -8.21
CA LEU A 66 23.19 26.22 -8.74
C LEU A 66 22.11 26.85 -7.86
N LEU A 67 21.11 26.07 -7.43
CA LEU A 67 19.97 26.60 -6.66
C LEU A 67 20.39 27.33 -5.37
N PRO A 68 21.26 26.78 -4.51
CA PRO A 68 21.66 27.46 -3.27
C PRO A 68 22.39 28.78 -3.54
N GLN A 69 23.15 28.85 -4.63
CA GLN A 69 23.85 30.07 -5.04
C GLN A 69 22.86 31.14 -5.53
N LEU A 70 21.82 30.73 -6.24
CA LEU A 70 20.75 31.65 -6.67
C LEU A 70 19.96 32.19 -5.47
N GLU A 71 19.62 31.35 -4.50
CA GLU A 71 18.94 31.76 -3.25
C GLU A 71 19.81 32.72 -2.42
N THR A 72 21.13 32.47 -2.38
CA THR A 72 22.08 33.38 -1.71
C THR A 72 22.09 34.75 -2.40
N ILE A 73 22.11 34.78 -3.73
CA ILE A 73 22.04 36.04 -4.49
C ILE A 73 20.70 36.76 -4.22
N GLU A 74 19.58 36.05 -4.28
CA GLU A 74 18.26 36.63 -4.04
C GLU A 74 18.12 37.19 -2.61
N SER A 75 18.57 36.44 -1.60
CA SER A 75 18.58 36.91 -0.21
C SER A 75 19.48 38.13 0.00
N ALA A 76 20.64 38.18 -0.68
CA ALA A 76 21.54 39.32 -0.62
C ALA A 76 20.92 40.56 -1.29
N VAL A 77 20.23 40.38 -2.41
CA VAL A 77 19.51 41.45 -3.12
C VAL A 77 18.36 42.03 -2.29
N ASN A 78 17.66 41.19 -1.54
CA ASN A 78 16.58 41.63 -0.66
C ASN A 78 17.09 42.29 0.63
N SER A 79 18.40 42.25 0.89
CA SER A 79 19.02 42.85 2.06
C SER A 79 19.25 44.37 1.86
N LYS A 80 18.71 45.20 2.76
CA LYS A 80 19.01 46.64 2.80
C LYS A 80 20.50 47.02 2.87
N PRO A 81 21.40 46.27 3.55
CA PRO A 81 22.82 46.66 3.60
C PRO A 81 23.50 46.63 2.23
N LEU A 82 23.19 45.65 1.37
CA LEU A 82 23.81 45.56 0.04
C LEU A 82 23.51 46.80 -0.82
N HIS A 83 22.25 47.27 -0.79
CA HIS A 83 21.84 48.49 -1.51
C HIS A 83 22.59 49.72 -1.01
N LYS A 84 22.73 49.87 0.31
CA LYS A 84 23.48 50.98 0.91
C LYS A 84 24.97 50.92 0.59
N GLU A 85 25.59 49.74 0.67
CA GLU A 85 27.00 49.58 0.36
C GLU A 85 27.30 49.88 -1.11
N ILE A 86 26.43 49.46 -2.03
CA ILE A 86 26.60 49.72 -3.46
C ILE A 86 26.35 51.20 -3.78
N ALA A 87 25.31 51.82 -3.20
CA ALA A 87 25.06 53.25 -3.34
C ALA A 87 26.25 54.09 -2.83
N GLN A 88 26.81 53.73 -1.67
CA GLN A 88 27.96 54.42 -1.08
C GLN A 88 29.25 54.19 -1.85
N ARG A 89 29.56 52.95 -2.25
CA ARG A 89 30.83 52.62 -2.93
C ARG A 89 30.90 53.13 -4.36
N LEU A 90 29.75 53.20 -5.05
CA LEU A 90 29.68 53.64 -6.44
C LEU A 90 29.19 55.09 -6.57
N LEU A 91 28.91 55.78 -5.45
CA LEU A 91 28.38 57.14 -5.42
C LEU A 91 27.11 57.29 -6.28
N LEU A 92 26.23 56.28 -6.21
CA LEU A 92 25.00 56.21 -6.99
C LEU A 92 23.80 56.65 -6.15
N ASN A 93 22.79 57.20 -6.82
CA ASN A 93 21.48 57.39 -6.21
C ASN A 93 20.83 56.04 -5.88
N ASP A 94 19.90 55.99 -4.93
CA ASP A 94 19.22 54.73 -4.54
C ASP A 94 18.57 54.02 -5.75
N ALA A 95 17.96 54.78 -6.66
CA ALA A 95 17.39 54.24 -7.90
C ALA A 95 18.48 53.63 -8.82
N GLU A 96 19.58 54.34 -9.05
CA GLU A 96 20.70 53.87 -9.88
C GLU A 96 21.41 52.66 -9.24
N ALA A 97 21.51 52.62 -7.91
CA ALA A 97 22.04 51.49 -7.16
C ALA A 97 21.17 50.24 -7.34
N THR A 98 19.84 50.37 -7.31
CA THR A 98 18.93 49.25 -7.57
C THR A 98 19.05 48.72 -9.01
N GLU A 99 19.18 49.60 -10.00
CA GLU A 99 19.40 49.20 -11.40
C GLU A 99 20.75 48.50 -11.57
N ARG A 100 21.80 49.01 -10.91
CA ARG A 100 23.13 48.41 -10.97
C ARG A 100 23.16 47.04 -10.31
N ILE A 101 22.47 46.86 -9.18
CA ILE A 101 22.29 45.56 -8.53
C ILE A 101 21.57 44.60 -9.47
N ALA A 102 20.48 45.02 -10.13
CA ALA A 102 19.77 44.19 -11.09
C ALA A 102 20.67 43.75 -12.27
N GLN A 103 21.55 44.62 -12.76
CA GLN A 103 22.54 44.27 -13.79
C GLN A 103 23.57 43.25 -13.29
N LEU A 104 24.14 43.46 -12.10
CA LEU A 104 25.13 42.56 -11.50
C LEU A 104 24.53 41.17 -11.21
N VAL A 105 23.28 41.11 -10.74
CA VAL A 105 22.55 39.86 -10.56
C VAL A 105 22.37 39.14 -11.89
N ARG A 106 21.97 39.84 -12.96
CA ARG A 106 21.84 39.24 -14.30
C ARG A 106 23.16 38.68 -14.82
N GLN A 107 24.26 39.41 -14.64
CA GLN A 107 25.59 38.94 -15.04
C GLN A 107 26.02 37.73 -14.23
N ARG A 108 25.93 37.81 -12.89
CA ARG A 108 26.33 36.72 -12.01
C ARG A 108 25.50 35.46 -12.22
N THR A 109 24.20 35.59 -12.40
CA THR A 109 23.32 34.45 -12.70
C THR A 109 23.71 33.82 -14.05
N ALA A 110 23.96 34.61 -15.09
CA ALA A 110 24.43 34.09 -16.38
C ALA A 110 25.77 33.35 -16.26
N ASP A 111 26.75 33.91 -15.54
CA ASP A 111 28.05 33.27 -15.32
C ASP A 111 27.91 31.92 -14.61
N LEU A 112 27.10 31.86 -13.54
CA LEU A 112 26.84 30.62 -12.80
C LEU A 112 26.14 29.58 -13.68
N THR A 113 25.19 30.01 -14.53
CA THR A 113 24.54 29.10 -15.47
C THR A 113 25.53 28.50 -16.47
N GLU A 114 26.45 29.31 -17.00
CA GLU A 114 27.45 28.82 -17.95
C GLU A 114 28.50 27.94 -17.28
N GLN A 115 28.88 28.23 -16.03
CA GLN A 115 29.76 27.37 -15.23
C GLN A 115 29.17 25.96 -15.10
N LEU A 116 27.92 25.85 -14.62
CA LEU A 116 27.24 24.56 -14.52
C LEU A 116 27.17 23.82 -15.87
N ILE A 117 26.84 24.53 -16.95
CA ILE A 117 26.69 23.93 -18.27
C ILE A 117 28.04 23.45 -18.84
N THR A 118 29.11 24.19 -18.57
CA THR A 118 30.46 23.81 -19.04
C THR A 118 31.05 22.65 -18.26
N GLU A 119 30.71 22.51 -16.98
CA GLU A 119 31.07 21.35 -16.16
C GLU A 119 30.37 20.06 -16.63
N LEU A 120 29.08 20.15 -16.98
CA LEU A 120 28.27 18.96 -17.29
C LEU A 120 28.32 18.53 -18.76
N TYR A 121 28.43 19.48 -19.68
CA TYR A 121 28.31 19.22 -21.12
C TYR A 121 29.56 19.62 -21.87
N LYS A 122 29.92 18.84 -22.90
CA LYS A 122 31.04 19.17 -23.80
C LYS A 122 30.69 20.31 -24.76
N PRO A 123 31.68 21.06 -25.30
CA PRO A 123 31.44 22.17 -26.22
C PRO A 123 30.64 21.82 -27.49
N ASN A 124 30.79 20.59 -27.96
CA ASN A 124 30.10 20.07 -29.15
C ASN A 124 28.61 19.73 -28.89
N GLU A 125 28.16 19.63 -27.64
CA GLU A 125 26.79 19.25 -27.26
C GLU A 125 25.81 20.44 -27.27
N ARG A 126 25.80 21.20 -28.37
CA ARG A 126 25.05 22.47 -28.51
C ARG A 126 23.56 22.35 -28.18
N LYS A 127 22.93 21.21 -28.50
CA LYS A 127 21.51 20.97 -28.22
C LYS A 127 21.24 20.86 -26.72
N ALA A 128 21.98 20.00 -26.01
CA ALA A 128 21.80 19.81 -24.57
C ALA A 128 22.06 21.12 -23.80
N ARG A 129 23.14 21.84 -24.15
CA ARG A 129 23.43 23.17 -23.59
C ARG A 129 22.28 24.17 -23.80
N LYS A 130 21.67 24.20 -24.99
CA LYS A 130 20.50 25.07 -25.26
C LYS A 130 19.30 24.69 -24.39
N TYR A 131 19.02 23.40 -24.21
CA TYR A 131 17.91 22.95 -23.37
C TYR A 131 18.19 23.18 -21.88
N ALA A 132 19.43 23.03 -21.43
CA ALA A 132 19.86 23.33 -20.07
C ALA A 132 19.65 24.81 -19.73
N ARG A 133 20.10 25.73 -20.60
CA ARG A 133 19.83 27.18 -20.45
C ARG A 133 18.32 27.44 -20.35
N ARG A 134 17.56 26.86 -21.27
CA ARG A 134 16.11 27.04 -21.31
C ARG A 134 15.41 26.50 -20.06
N PHE A 135 15.94 25.44 -19.45
CA PHE A 135 15.45 24.91 -18.19
C PHE A 135 15.74 25.91 -17.06
N ILE A 136 17.00 26.36 -16.92
CA ILE A 136 17.41 27.28 -15.85
C ILE A 136 16.67 28.62 -15.92
N THR A 137 16.36 29.13 -17.11
CA THR A 137 15.62 30.39 -17.29
C THR A 137 14.13 30.32 -16.91
N ARG A 138 13.57 29.15 -16.61
CA ARG A 138 12.16 29.02 -16.19
C ARG A 138 11.98 29.45 -14.74
N ARG A 139 10.72 29.62 -14.35
CA ARG A 139 10.35 29.81 -12.94
C ARG A 139 10.79 28.60 -12.12
N LEU A 140 11.29 28.88 -10.92
CA LEU A 140 11.78 27.87 -9.98
C LEU A 140 10.75 26.75 -9.74
N GLU A 141 9.51 27.13 -9.43
CA GLU A 141 8.40 26.20 -9.19
C GLU A 141 8.17 25.22 -10.35
N GLN A 142 8.28 25.71 -11.59
CA GLN A 142 8.09 24.88 -12.79
C GLN A 142 9.24 23.88 -12.96
N ASN A 143 10.45 24.25 -12.56
CA ASN A 143 11.61 23.37 -12.62
C ASN A 143 11.52 22.28 -11.57
N LEU A 144 11.15 22.62 -10.33
CA LEU A 144 10.96 21.64 -9.25
C LEU A 144 9.84 20.64 -9.61
N ALA A 145 8.69 21.12 -10.08
CA ALA A 145 7.60 20.26 -10.52
C ALA A 145 8.02 19.34 -11.67
N ASN A 146 8.83 19.82 -12.63
CA ASN A 146 9.34 19.00 -13.72
C ASN A 146 10.30 17.90 -13.24
N ILE A 147 11.16 18.20 -12.26
CA ILE A 147 12.06 17.20 -11.65
C ILE A 147 11.23 16.13 -10.94
N GLU A 148 10.25 16.53 -10.15
CA GLU A 148 9.36 15.60 -9.44
C GLU A 148 8.59 14.71 -10.43
N HIS A 149 7.96 15.30 -11.45
CA HIS A 149 7.26 14.55 -12.49
C HIS A 149 8.19 13.59 -13.25
N TYR A 150 9.45 13.97 -13.51
CA TYR A 150 10.45 13.10 -14.13
C TYR A 150 10.77 11.89 -13.24
N VAL A 151 10.99 12.12 -11.95
CA VAL A 151 11.29 11.06 -10.97
C VAL A 151 10.09 10.12 -10.83
N GLU A 152 8.89 10.65 -10.61
CA GLU A 152 7.68 9.86 -10.48
C GLU A 152 7.40 9.02 -11.74
N TYR A 153 7.39 9.66 -12.91
CA TYR A 153 7.22 8.96 -14.19
C TYR A 153 8.28 7.86 -14.37
N GLY A 154 9.54 8.16 -14.06
CA GLY A 154 10.65 7.23 -14.14
C GLY A 154 10.46 6.01 -13.25
N LEU A 155 10.08 6.21 -11.99
CA LEU A 155 9.82 5.14 -11.03
C LEU A 155 8.64 4.26 -11.45
N TYR A 156 7.49 4.86 -11.74
CA TYR A 156 6.30 4.12 -12.16
C TYR A 156 6.56 3.31 -13.45
N LYS A 157 7.29 3.88 -14.40
CA LYS A 157 7.65 3.21 -15.64
C LYS A 157 8.60 2.02 -15.42
N LEU A 158 9.55 2.14 -14.48
CA LEU A 158 10.46 1.05 -14.13
C LEU A 158 9.71 -0.10 -13.47
N VAL A 159 8.92 0.19 -12.42
CA VAL A 159 8.14 -0.82 -11.69
C VAL A 159 7.14 -1.52 -12.63
N ALA A 160 6.45 -0.77 -13.48
CA ALA A 160 5.53 -1.37 -14.44
C ALA A 160 6.22 -2.26 -15.48
N ARG A 161 7.47 -1.95 -15.86
CA ARG A 161 8.24 -2.80 -16.76
C ARG A 161 8.62 -4.12 -16.09
N GLU A 162 9.04 -4.07 -14.82
CA GLU A 162 9.44 -5.24 -14.04
C GLU A 162 8.26 -6.16 -13.75
N GLU A 163 7.15 -5.59 -13.29
CA GLU A 163 5.92 -6.32 -12.99
C GLU A 163 5.04 -6.61 -14.24
N ARG A 164 5.57 -6.32 -15.44
CA ARG A 164 4.91 -6.53 -16.74
C ARG A 164 3.50 -5.93 -16.84
N MET A 165 3.29 -4.79 -16.19
CA MET A 165 2.03 -4.06 -16.20
C MET A 165 1.97 -3.08 -17.36
N THR A 166 0.82 -3.06 -18.05
CA THR A 166 0.59 -2.04 -19.08
C THR A 166 -0.11 -0.84 -18.44
N ILE A 167 0.57 0.31 -18.43
CA ILE A 167 -0.02 1.60 -18.03
C ILE A 167 -0.46 2.35 -19.29
N TYR A 168 -1.65 2.95 -19.22
CA TYR A 168 -2.16 3.83 -20.25
C TYR A 168 -1.44 5.19 -20.18
N ASP A 169 -0.93 5.66 -21.31
CA ASP A 169 -0.22 6.93 -21.39
C ASP A 169 -0.99 7.89 -22.30
N ARG A 170 -1.61 8.92 -21.71
CA ARG A 170 -2.40 9.92 -22.46
C ARG A 170 -1.58 10.66 -23.51
N HIS A 171 -0.29 10.86 -23.25
CA HIS A 171 0.63 11.59 -24.12
C HIS A 171 1.30 10.69 -25.18
N ALA A 172 1.00 9.39 -25.18
CA ALA A 172 1.47 8.47 -26.22
C ALA A 172 0.72 8.64 -27.54
N LEU A 173 1.33 8.13 -28.62
CA LEU A 173 0.70 8.10 -29.94
C LEU A 173 -0.63 7.32 -29.90
N PHE A 174 -1.58 7.73 -30.73
CA PHE A 174 -2.94 7.18 -30.74
C PHE A 174 -3.00 5.65 -30.84
N MET A 175 -2.24 5.04 -31.76
CA MET A 175 -2.20 3.57 -31.89
C MET A 175 -1.64 2.89 -30.63
N LYS A 176 -0.61 3.49 -30.02
CA LYS A 176 -0.03 2.98 -28.78
C LYS A 176 -1.02 3.08 -27.62
N ARG A 177 -1.80 4.17 -27.55
CA ARG A 177 -2.87 4.36 -26.58
C ARG A 177 -3.96 3.30 -26.71
N LEU A 178 -4.41 3.00 -27.92
CA LEU A 178 -5.41 1.95 -28.17
C LEU A 178 -4.91 0.59 -27.70
N VAL A 179 -3.70 0.21 -28.10
CA VAL A 179 -3.09 -1.07 -27.68
C VAL A 179 -2.93 -1.13 -26.16
N GLN A 180 -2.48 -0.04 -25.54
CA GLN A 180 -2.34 0.06 -24.09
C GLN A 180 -3.69 -0.07 -23.38
N ALA A 181 -4.75 0.58 -23.87
CA ALA A 181 -6.09 0.51 -23.31
C ALA A 181 -6.65 -0.92 -23.36
N VAL A 182 -6.56 -1.58 -24.53
CA VAL A 182 -7.03 -2.96 -24.70
C VAL A 182 -6.25 -3.93 -23.79
N ARG A 183 -4.92 -3.80 -23.73
CA ARG A 183 -4.08 -4.65 -22.86
C ARG A 183 -4.38 -4.41 -21.38
N ALA A 184 -4.49 -3.15 -20.94
CA ALA A 184 -4.81 -2.81 -19.56
C ALA A 184 -6.18 -3.39 -19.16
N PHE A 185 -7.20 -3.21 -20.00
CA PHE A 185 -8.54 -3.75 -19.78
C PHE A 185 -8.53 -5.28 -19.68
N ASN A 186 -7.83 -5.97 -20.59
CA ASN A 186 -7.73 -7.43 -20.55
C ASN A 186 -7.00 -7.94 -19.30
N GLN A 187 -5.93 -7.26 -18.88
CA GLN A 187 -5.20 -7.61 -17.67
C GLN A 187 -6.08 -7.41 -16.41
N GLU A 188 -6.78 -6.29 -16.32
CA GLU A 188 -7.69 -5.96 -15.22
C GLU A 188 -8.86 -6.96 -15.13
N ARG A 189 -9.50 -7.24 -16.27
CA ARG A 189 -10.56 -8.24 -16.37
C ARG A 189 -10.07 -9.63 -15.94
N THR A 190 -8.85 -10.00 -16.32
CA THR A 190 -8.25 -11.29 -15.93
C THR A 190 -8.01 -11.35 -14.43
N LEU A 191 -7.50 -10.27 -13.84
CA LEU A 191 -7.24 -10.17 -12.41
C LEU A 191 -8.54 -10.29 -11.61
N ILE A 192 -9.54 -9.46 -11.92
CA ILE A 192 -10.85 -9.49 -11.26
C ILE A 192 -11.51 -10.88 -11.41
N ARG A 193 -11.38 -11.52 -12.58
CA ARG A 193 -11.89 -12.89 -12.79
C ARG A 193 -11.17 -13.91 -11.93
N ARG A 194 -9.84 -13.85 -11.80
CA ARG A 194 -9.06 -14.75 -10.94
C ARG A 194 -9.47 -14.58 -9.48
N THR A 195 -9.52 -13.34 -8.98
CA THR A 195 -9.95 -13.02 -7.61
C THR A 195 -11.36 -13.53 -7.32
N LYS A 196 -12.31 -13.31 -8.25
CA LYS A 196 -13.68 -13.84 -8.12
C LYS A 196 -13.75 -15.37 -8.17
N ARG A 197 -12.93 -16.02 -9.01
CA ARG A 197 -12.87 -17.49 -9.08
C ARG A 197 -12.32 -18.08 -7.79
N GLN A 198 -11.25 -17.50 -7.25
CA GLN A 198 -10.66 -17.91 -5.98
C GLN A 198 -11.65 -17.73 -4.83
N LEU A 199 -12.36 -16.59 -4.79
CA LEU A 199 -13.42 -16.37 -3.80
C LEU A 199 -14.55 -17.42 -3.92
N ARG A 200 -15.00 -17.74 -5.14
CA ARG A 200 -16.00 -18.80 -5.35
C ARG A 200 -15.49 -20.18 -4.94
N HIS A 201 -14.22 -20.49 -5.20
CA HIS A 201 -13.60 -21.75 -4.81
C HIS A 201 -13.53 -21.86 -3.27
N ASN A 202 -13.06 -20.82 -2.59
CA ASN A 202 -13.01 -20.78 -1.13
C ASN A 202 -14.41 -20.90 -0.52
N ASN A 203 -15.41 -20.20 -1.07
CA ASN A 203 -16.79 -20.31 -0.59
C ASN A 203 -17.35 -21.74 -0.76
N ARG A 204 -17.02 -22.42 -1.87
CA ARG A 204 -17.40 -23.81 -2.08
C ARG A 204 -16.73 -24.73 -1.07
N LEU A 205 -15.43 -24.57 -0.84
CA LEU A 205 -14.70 -25.36 0.15
C LEU A 205 -15.26 -25.15 1.57
N MET A 206 -15.55 -23.90 1.95
CA MET A 206 -16.20 -23.59 3.21
C MET A 206 -17.57 -24.29 3.30
N SER A 207 -18.41 -24.15 2.27
CA SER A 207 -19.71 -24.83 2.21
C SER A 207 -19.61 -26.36 2.28
N THR A 208 -18.60 -26.97 1.65
CA THR A 208 -18.40 -28.43 1.73
C THR A 208 -17.97 -28.86 3.12
N ILE A 209 -17.08 -28.08 3.78
CA ILE A 209 -16.64 -28.33 5.15
C ILE A 209 -17.82 -28.21 6.12
N GLU A 210 -18.69 -27.21 5.91
CA GLU A 210 -19.92 -27.03 6.70
C GLU A 210 -20.90 -28.18 6.51
N GLN A 211 -21.16 -28.61 5.27
CA GLN A 211 -22.08 -29.70 4.96
C GLN A 211 -21.58 -31.05 5.48
N GLN A 212 -20.28 -31.34 5.37
CA GLN A 212 -19.69 -32.59 5.85
C GLN A 212 -19.74 -32.75 7.37
N ASN A 213 -19.87 -31.65 8.10
CA ASN A 213 -19.86 -31.64 9.57
C ASN A 213 -21.19 -31.13 10.14
N ASP A 214 -22.30 -31.23 9.38
CA ASP A 214 -23.65 -30.82 9.79
C ASP A 214 -23.71 -29.41 10.43
N GLY A 215 -22.90 -28.47 9.91
CA GLY A 215 -22.81 -27.11 10.40
C GLY A 215 -22.06 -26.91 11.72
N LEU A 216 -21.49 -27.95 12.35
CA LEU A 216 -20.74 -27.86 13.61
C LEU A 216 -19.55 -26.89 13.52
N ILE A 217 -18.86 -26.88 12.38
CA ILE A 217 -17.70 -26.02 12.18
C ILE A 217 -18.13 -24.55 12.10
N ALA A 218 -19.24 -24.25 11.43
CA ALA A 218 -19.80 -22.90 11.36
C ALA A 218 -20.33 -22.43 12.71
N SER A 219 -21.02 -23.31 13.47
CA SER A 219 -21.53 -22.97 14.80
C SER A 219 -20.39 -22.73 15.79
N LEU A 220 -19.37 -23.59 15.83
CA LEU A 220 -18.17 -23.38 16.66
C LEU A 220 -17.48 -22.04 16.36
N PHE A 221 -17.45 -21.66 15.08
CA PHE A 221 -16.91 -20.39 14.66
C PHE A 221 -17.77 -19.19 15.05
N ALA A 222 -19.08 -19.30 14.89
CA ALA A 222 -20.03 -18.26 15.29
C ALA A 222 -20.01 -18.03 16.80
N LEU A 223 -19.96 -19.12 17.57
CA LEU A 223 -19.91 -19.11 19.03
C LEU A 223 -18.53 -18.70 19.58
N ARG A 224 -17.49 -18.62 18.73
CA ARG A 224 -16.09 -18.29 19.08
C ARG A 224 -15.46 -19.21 20.14
N ILE A 225 -15.92 -20.45 20.23
CA ILE A 225 -15.45 -21.38 21.26
C ILE A 225 -14.18 -22.10 20.77
N ASP A 226 -13.17 -22.21 21.62
CA ASP A 226 -11.98 -22.99 21.33
C ASP A 226 -12.23 -24.48 21.58
N LEU A 227 -11.99 -25.30 20.56
CA LEU A 227 -12.19 -26.75 20.63
C LEU A 227 -11.29 -27.40 21.68
N VAL A 228 -10.13 -26.79 21.98
CA VAL A 228 -9.23 -27.25 23.05
C VAL A 228 -9.87 -27.06 24.42
N ALA A 229 -10.53 -25.91 24.64
CA ALA A 229 -11.22 -25.61 25.90
C ALA A 229 -12.42 -26.55 26.13
N ILE A 230 -13.15 -26.89 25.06
CA ILE A 230 -14.22 -27.90 25.10
C ILE A 230 -13.66 -29.27 25.49
N ARG A 231 -12.52 -29.68 24.92
CA ARG A 231 -11.90 -30.96 25.24
C ARG A 231 -11.38 -31.03 26.68
N SER A 232 -10.83 -29.93 27.21
CA SER A 232 -10.42 -29.89 28.61
C SER A 232 -11.62 -30.00 29.55
N ALA A 233 -12.73 -29.32 29.25
CA ALA A 233 -13.97 -29.43 30.04
C ALA A 233 -14.50 -30.87 30.04
N TYR A 234 -14.47 -31.54 28.88
CA TYR A 234 -14.83 -32.95 28.77
C TYR A 234 -13.93 -33.87 29.61
N GLN A 235 -12.62 -33.66 29.58
CA GLN A 235 -11.69 -34.46 30.38
C GLN A 235 -11.87 -34.25 31.89
N SER A 236 -12.18 -33.02 32.31
CA SER A 236 -12.53 -32.72 33.71
C SER A 236 -13.83 -33.41 34.12
N TYR A 237 -14.85 -33.36 33.25
CA TYR A 237 -16.11 -34.08 33.43
C TYR A 237 -15.91 -35.60 33.55
N GLU A 238 -15.15 -36.24 32.67
CA GLU A 238 -14.84 -37.67 32.78
C GLU A 238 -14.10 -38.01 34.09
N LYS A 239 -13.12 -37.19 34.48
CA LYS A 239 -12.38 -37.39 35.73
C LYS A 239 -13.29 -37.28 36.95
N ALA A 240 -14.23 -36.33 36.93
CA ALA A 240 -15.21 -36.15 38.00
C ALA A 240 -16.23 -37.30 38.03
N LEU A 241 -16.70 -37.78 36.87
CA LEU A 241 -17.53 -38.98 36.75
C LEU A 241 -16.85 -40.23 37.32
N LYS A 242 -15.56 -40.43 37.01
CA LYS A 242 -14.75 -41.56 37.52
C LYS A 242 -14.49 -41.49 39.03
N LYS A 243 -14.76 -40.36 39.69
CA LYS A 243 -14.65 -40.22 41.16
C LYS A 243 -15.96 -40.54 41.90
N LEU A 244 -17.09 -40.61 41.20
CA LEU A 244 -18.39 -40.95 41.78
C LEU A 244 -18.56 -42.46 42.01
N SER A 245 -19.44 -42.84 42.93
CA SER A 245 -19.88 -44.24 43.12
C SER A 245 -20.71 -44.73 41.92
N GLU A 246 -20.75 -46.05 41.66
CA GLU A 246 -21.49 -46.61 40.51
C GLU A 246 -22.97 -46.22 40.47
N THR A 247 -23.61 -46.12 41.63
CA THR A 247 -25.01 -45.69 41.77
C THR A 247 -25.20 -44.20 41.41
N ALA A 248 -24.25 -43.36 41.79
CA ALA A 248 -24.25 -41.94 41.46
C ALA A 248 -23.86 -41.68 39.99
N ARG A 249 -23.01 -42.53 39.41
CA ARG A 249 -22.65 -42.47 37.98
C ARG A 249 -23.81 -42.80 37.07
N LYS A 250 -24.73 -43.69 37.46
CA LYS A 250 -25.90 -44.07 36.65
C LYS A 250 -27.09 -43.12 36.82
N SER A 251 -27.01 -42.15 37.73
CA SER A 251 -28.09 -41.19 38.00
C SER A 251 -28.04 -40.01 37.00
N PRO A 252 -29.08 -39.81 36.17
CA PRO A 252 -29.10 -38.75 35.16
C PRO A 252 -28.99 -37.34 35.75
N SER A 253 -29.60 -37.11 36.91
CA SER A 253 -29.59 -35.80 37.58
C SER A 253 -28.20 -35.41 38.10
N LYS A 254 -27.41 -36.39 38.57
CA LYS A 254 -26.02 -36.15 38.99
C LYS A 254 -25.07 -35.98 37.82
N GLN A 255 -25.31 -36.65 36.70
CA GLN A 255 -24.55 -36.45 35.47
C GLN A 255 -24.77 -35.06 34.89
N LEU A 256 -26.01 -34.57 34.90
CA LEU A 256 -26.37 -33.25 34.39
C LEU A 256 -25.78 -32.13 35.25
N SER A 257 -25.89 -32.20 36.58
CA SER A 257 -25.30 -31.16 37.45
C SER A 257 -23.78 -31.07 37.37
N LEU A 258 -23.09 -32.20 37.15
CA LEU A 258 -21.66 -32.23 36.88
C LEU A 258 -21.31 -31.61 35.53
N TYR A 259 -22.08 -31.91 34.49
CA TYR A 259 -21.91 -31.32 33.17
C TYR A 259 -22.06 -29.80 33.25
N GLU A 260 -23.15 -29.31 33.85
CA GLU A 260 -23.41 -27.87 33.99
C GLU A 260 -22.32 -27.14 34.77
N LYS A 261 -21.75 -27.78 35.80
CA LYS A 261 -20.67 -27.22 36.60
C LYS A 261 -19.37 -27.09 35.80
N GLU A 262 -19.00 -28.11 35.02
CA GLU A 262 -17.73 -28.14 34.30
C GLU A 262 -17.79 -27.35 32.97
N THR A 263 -18.97 -27.11 32.40
CA THR A 263 -19.15 -26.26 31.22
C THR A 263 -19.58 -24.83 31.54
N ALA A 264 -19.70 -24.47 32.82
CA ALA A 264 -20.16 -23.17 33.28
C ALA A 264 -19.35 -22.00 32.69
N ASP A 265 -18.02 -22.11 32.69
CA ASP A 265 -17.12 -21.06 32.19
C ASP A 265 -17.29 -20.83 30.67
N LEU A 266 -17.50 -21.91 29.90
CA LEU A 266 -17.74 -21.84 28.46
C LEU A 266 -19.10 -21.19 28.15
N ARG A 267 -20.11 -21.48 28.96
CA ARG A 267 -21.44 -20.86 28.82
C ARG A 267 -21.41 -19.39 29.20
N ALA A 268 -20.77 -19.04 30.31
CA ALA A 268 -20.62 -17.66 30.76
C ALA A 268 -19.91 -16.80 29.71
N SER A 269 -18.77 -17.29 29.18
CA SER A 269 -18.02 -16.59 28.14
C SER A 269 -18.83 -16.37 26.85
N HIS A 270 -19.68 -17.32 26.47
CA HIS A 270 -20.55 -17.14 25.31
C HIS A 270 -21.69 -16.15 25.58
N LEU A 271 -22.35 -16.24 26.74
CA LEU A 271 -23.43 -15.32 27.13
C LEU A 271 -22.96 -13.87 27.19
N GLU A 272 -21.71 -13.62 27.62
CA GLU A 272 -21.09 -12.28 27.58
C GLU A 272 -20.82 -11.78 26.15
N SER A 273 -20.63 -12.69 25.19
CA SER A 273 -20.29 -12.36 23.80
C SER A 273 -21.50 -12.09 22.89
N VAL A 274 -22.70 -12.52 23.30
CA VAL A 274 -23.94 -12.34 22.54
C VAL A 274 -24.47 -10.92 22.77
N ALA A 275 -24.44 -10.09 21.72
CA ALA A 275 -25.02 -8.75 21.75
C ALA A 275 -26.55 -8.82 21.64
N GLY A 276 -27.27 -8.06 22.47
CA GLY A 276 -28.74 -7.92 22.37
C GLY A 276 -29.54 -8.92 23.20
N ILE A 277 -29.00 -9.41 24.32
CA ILE A 277 -29.79 -10.17 25.30
C ILE A 277 -30.75 -9.19 25.99
N HIS A 278 -32.04 -9.29 25.67
CA HIS A 278 -33.06 -8.38 26.20
C HIS A 278 -34.03 -9.07 27.18
N GLY A 279 -33.99 -10.40 27.29
CA GLY A 279 -34.79 -11.15 28.26
C GLY A 279 -34.30 -12.58 28.56
N LEU A 280 -34.93 -13.19 29.57
CA LEU A 280 -34.65 -14.57 30.03
C LEU A 280 -34.81 -15.63 28.92
N GLN A 281 -35.72 -15.41 27.96
CA GLN A 281 -35.91 -16.31 26.82
C GLN A 281 -34.69 -16.32 25.87
N ASP A 282 -34.02 -15.18 25.69
CA ASP A 282 -32.84 -15.07 24.83
C ASP A 282 -31.63 -15.75 25.48
N ILE A 283 -31.51 -15.64 26.81
CA ILE A 283 -30.50 -16.36 27.60
C ILE A 283 -30.70 -17.87 27.50
N GLN A 284 -31.94 -18.35 27.63
CA GLN A 284 -32.25 -19.77 27.52
C GLN A 284 -31.97 -20.33 26.12
N ARG A 285 -32.26 -19.54 25.06
CA ARG A 285 -31.93 -19.92 23.67
C ARG A 285 -30.43 -19.99 23.45
N ALA A 286 -29.68 -18.96 23.86
CA ALA A 286 -28.23 -18.94 23.74
C ALA A 286 -27.56 -20.10 24.52
N ALA A 287 -28.05 -20.41 25.72
CA ALA A 287 -27.57 -21.55 26.49
C ALA A 287 -27.84 -22.89 25.78
N ALA A 288 -29.05 -23.08 25.25
CA ALA A 288 -29.41 -24.30 24.51
C ALA A 288 -28.58 -24.48 23.23
N GLU A 289 -28.25 -23.40 22.52
CA GLU A 289 -27.41 -23.44 21.32
C GLU A 289 -25.97 -23.88 21.62
N ILE A 290 -25.36 -23.37 22.70
CA ILE A 290 -24.04 -23.82 23.14
C ILE A 290 -24.08 -25.28 23.56
N ASP A 291 -25.07 -25.66 24.39
CA ASP A 291 -25.17 -27.01 24.92
C ASP A 291 -25.35 -28.05 23.81
N ALA A 292 -26.12 -27.73 22.77
CA ALA A 292 -26.26 -28.57 21.58
C ALA A 292 -24.92 -28.80 20.86
N VAL A 293 -24.04 -27.80 20.81
CA VAL A 293 -22.70 -27.90 20.19
C VAL A 293 -21.72 -28.64 21.10
N LEU A 294 -21.72 -28.36 22.40
CA LEU A 294 -20.87 -29.03 23.38
C LEU A 294 -21.14 -30.53 23.43
N LEU A 295 -22.42 -30.93 23.51
CA LEU A 295 -22.82 -32.33 23.53
C LEU A 295 -22.38 -33.07 22.26
N ARG A 296 -22.59 -32.46 21.09
CA ARG A 296 -22.12 -33.03 19.81
C ARG A 296 -20.60 -33.25 19.75
N ILE A 297 -19.81 -32.44 20.47
CA ILE A 297 -18.34 -32.57 20.50
C ILE A 297 -17.89 -33.56 21.57
N PHE A 298 -18.64 -33.66 22.67
CA PHE A 298 -18.40 -34.61 23.74
C PHE A 298 -18.57 -36.05 23.26
N ASP A 299 -19.46 -36.28 22.29
CA ASP A 299 -19.70 -37.58 21.65
C ASP A 299 -18.67 -37.95 20.56
N LEU A 300 -17.69 -37.09 20.26
CA LEU A 300 -16.70 -37.35 19.21
C LEU A 300 -15.52 -38.22 19.70
N ASP A 301 -15.17 -39.20 18.87
CA ASP A 301 -13.93 -39.98 19.02
C ASP A 301 -12.68 -39.11 18.82
N ASN A 302 -11.55 -39.52 19.44
CA ASN A 302 -10.26 -38.83 19.31
C ASN A 302 -9.81 -38.61 17.85
N ARG A 303 -10.14 -39.54 16.93
CA ARG A 303 -9.82 -39.40 15.50
C ARG A 303 -10.62 -38.27 14.85
N ARG A 304 -11.94 -38.27 15.05
CA ARG A 304 -12.85 -37.24 14.54
C ARG A 304 -12.56 -35.87 15.15
N TYR A 305 -12.14 -35.83 16.42
CA TYR A 305 -11.69 -34.60 17.07
C TYR A 305 -10.47 -33.98 16.37
N ASN A 306 -9.45 -34.78 16.08
CA ASN A 306 -8.24 -34.31 15.39
C ASN A 306 -8.54 -33.86 13.94
N GLU A 307 -9.40 -34.59 13.24
CA GLU A 307 -9.90 -34.20 11.92
C GLU A 307 -10.63 -32.86 11.98
N LEU A 308 -11.56 -32.71 12.94
CA LEU A 308 -12.32 -31.47 13.14
C LEU A 308 -11.41 -30.29 13.49
N MET A 309 -10.36 -30.50 14.29
CA MET A 309 -9.35 -29.48 14.57
C MET A 309 -8.63 -29.02 13.30
N SER A 310 -8.24 -29.96 12.43
CA SER A 310 -7.58 -29.65 11.16
C SER A 310 -8.51 -28.88 10.20
N LEU A 311 -9.78 -29.28 10.13
CA LEU A 311 -10.80 -28.63 9.31
C LEU A 311 -11.15 -27.23 9.84
N LEU A 312 -11.23 -27.06 11.15
CA LEU A 312 -11.38 -25.73 11.77
C LEU A 312 -10.23 -24.82 11.37
N LYS A 313 -8.98 -25.29 11.46
CA LYS A 313 -7.82 -24.51 11.04
C LYS A 313 -7.93 -24.10 9.57
N GLN A 314 -8.26 -25.04 8.69
CA GLN A 314 -8.46 -24.78 7.26
C GLN A 314 -9.60 -23.74 7.04
N TYR A 315 -10.71 -23.87 7.76
CA TYR A 315 -11.82 -22.94 7.69
C TYR A 315 -11.43 -21.53 8.18
N ARG A 316 -10.61 -21.41 9.26
CA ARG A 316 -10.04 -20.12 9.72
C ARG A 316 -9.26 -19.45 8.61
N ASP A 317 -8.39 -20.20 7.95
CA ASP A 317 -7.49 -19.67 6.92
C ASP A 317 -8.28 -19.27 5.67
N LEU A 318 -9.25 -20.08 5.24
CA LEU A 318 -10.16 -19.76 4.13
C LEU A 318 -10.97 -18.48 4.40
N GLN A 319 -11.47 -18.28 5.62
CA GLN A 319 -12.23 -17.09 5.97
C GLN A 319 -11.35 -15.83 6.01
N ARG A 320 -10.10 -15.95 6.51
CA ARG A 320 -9.12 -14.85 6.46
C ARG A 320 -8.80 -14.47 5.02
N GLU A 321 -8.56 -15.46 4.18
CA GLU A 321 -8.31 -15.25 2.76
C GLU A 321 -9.52 -14.62 2.06
N GLN A 322 -10.74 -15.08 2.36
CA GLN A 322 -11.97 -14.50 1.83
C GLN A 322 -12.11 -13.01 2.24
N LYS A 323 -11.82 -12.66 3.49
CA LYS A 323 -11.80 -11.26 3.95
C LYS A 323 -10.76 -10.43 3.20
N GLN A 324 -9.56 -10.97 2.96
CA GLN A 324 -8.53 -10.28 2.19
C GLN A 324 -8.93 -10.10 0.71
N LEU A 325 -9.46 -11.14 0.06
CA LEU A 325 -9.90 -11.10 -1.34
C LEU A 325 -11.09 -10.15 -1.53
N THR A 326 -12.03 -10.11 -0.58
CA THR A 326 -13.16 -9.16 -0.63
C THR A 326 -12.69 -7.73 -0.41
N GLN A 327 -11.75 -7.48 0.51
CA GLN A 327 -11.13 -6.17 0.67
C GLN A 327 -10.35 -5.74 -0.59
N ARG A 328 -9.59 -6.65 -1.22
CA ARG A 328 -8.91 -6.39 -2.50
C ARG A 328 -9.92 -5.97 -3.56
N LEU A 329 -10.98 -6.74 -3.76
CA LEU A 329 -12.05 -6.39 -4.72
C LEU A 329 -12.75 -5.07 -4.42
N LYS A 330 -12.87 -4.67 -3.14
CA LYS A 330 -13.44 -3.37 -2.75
C LYS A 330 -12.50 -2.22 -3.04
N LYS A 331 -11.20 -2.36 -2.75
CA LYS A 331 -10.17 -1.35 -3.06
C LYS A 331 -9.92 -1.20 -4.56
N GLU A 332 -10.21 -2.25 -5.32
CA GLU A 332 -10.10 -2.29 -6.78
C GLU A 332 -11.30 -1.64 -7.51
N ARG A 333 -12.39 -1.31 -6.80
CA ARG A 333 -13.53 -0.53 -7.31
C ARG A 333 -13.35 0.93 -6.93
#